data_AF-C1E8V5-F1
#
_entry.id   AF-C1E8V5-F1
#
_cell.length_a   1.000
_cell.length_b   1.000
_cell.length_c   1.000
_cell.angle_alpha   90.00
_cell.angle_beta   90.00
_cell.angle_gamma   90.00
#
_symmetry.space_group_name_H-M   'P 1'
#
loop_
_entity.id
_entity.type
_entity.pdbx_description
1 polymer ?
#
loop_
_entity_poly.entity_id
_entity_poly.type
_entity_poly.pdbx_seq_one_letter_code
_entity_poly.pdbx_strand_id
1 'polypeptide(L)'
;MGFAAKASRAPRPTAARARRRIARPARASSSSPLHPGAGHVVGDLPSCVGWVRRLDRRGVAREFYVVGTVHTPGSASADEVRSVIERVKPNAVVLELDQERFDGVLATFMRDEDEDAMRRTRSPTPSPSSSSSSTSSSSSTAGTFAPLSLPYALASSARGYGADFVAGAAAAEAIGALVVLGDAKARSLPDELRARMTDDPADLRRVLRSLGYVARAFGSRGETRVLNTDPEANETLLEPRSNDTNESARTVSFAAALAEDPGKLSPLAGPLSILALGAAAFVRDLAAPGGVHAASTWIHAASTWLDVGLTLVALIATARSSEVLLEDRDGVLARSAARASACCDGMRRGRLRRVSYGFTADVEATATAAESAGPGPSGTPCFTLRSPLAAGETRRLNLFEPRWLSLMDRLAAENGGELVGATLGCMLGVSRRYVAEDWLSRRRGNDGNAAAVDSMRTAAVDSNESEGRPSYEPGAAPPEISRTTRRSADIVIEPWMRLARVTKCEEGKRAVTGARKLEVWIEGLADDDPSGPGFVPAVASVTAHPAGYLCARTSTDRTGGGGEGEDVVEEETAAAAWEWGESTERQTDEPVRVVCVVGLAHCNGVVDRLSAMELERWR
;
A
#
# COMPACT_ATOMS: atom_id res chain seq x y z
N MET A 1 55.90 28.31 62.48
CA MET A 1 56.22 26.97 61.95
C MET A 1 54.90 26.22 61.86
N GLY A 2 54.22 26.19 60.70
CA GLY A 2 54.45 25.22 59.61
C GLY A 2 53.85 23.88 60.06
N PHE A 3 52.69 23.43 59.58
CA PHE A 3 52.53 22.78 58.28
C PHE A 3 51.10 22.86 57.73
N ALA A 4 51.03 22.88 56.41
CA ALA A 4 49.85 22.99 55.57
C ALA A 4 49.18 21.63 55.30
N ALA A 5 47.85 21.63 55.17
CA ALA A 5 47.11 20.71 54.30
C ALA A 5 45.96 21.46 53.63
N LYS A 6 45.96 21.41 52.31
CA LYS A 6 45.19 22.23 51.36
C LYS A 6 43.91 21.47 51.00
N ALA A 7 42.74 21.98 51.38
CA ALA A 7 41.44 21.49 50.91
C ALA A 7 40.78 22.55 50.02
N SER A 8 40.78 22.33 48.70
CA SER A 8 40.13 23.21 47.73
C SER A 8 38.70 22.75 47.43
N ARG A 9 37.77 23.70 47.58
CA ARG A 9 36.37 23.74 47.13
C ARG A 9 36.07 22.93 45.84
N ALA A 10 34.98 22.15 45.88
CA ALA A 10 34.18 21.78 44.71
C ALA A 10 32.77 22.39 44.84
N PRO A 11 32.24 23.11 43.83
CA PRO A 11 30.86 23.61 43.85
C PRO A 11 29.87 22.56 43.32
N ARG A 12 28.69 22.55 43.94
CA ARG A 12 27.51 21.75 43.56
C ARG A 12 27.06 22.05 42.12
N PRO A 13 26.70 21.05 41.29
CA PRO A 13 26.11 21.31 39.98
C PRO A 13 24.63 21.67 40.12
N THR A 14 24.29 22.89 39.68
CA THR A 14 22.94 23.38 39.47
C THR A 14 22.28 22.64 38.30
N ALA A 15 21.09 22.09 38.54
CA ALA A 15 20.25 21.45 37.55
C ALA A 15 19.77 22.45 36.48
N ALA A 16 20.36 22.39 35.29
CA ALA A 16 19.92 23.15 34.13
C ALA A 16 18.78 22.40 33.41
N ARG A 17 17.59 22.98 33.49
CA ARG A 17 16.36 22.60 32.81
C ARG A 17 16.53 22.74 31.29
N ALA A 18 16.79 21.64 30.59
CA ALA A 18 16.88 21.62 29.13
C ALA A 18 15.48 21.85 28.51
N ARG A 19 15.24 23.09 28.08
CA ARG A 19 14.09 23.45 27.23
C ARG A 19 14.33 22.84 25.83
N ARG A 20 13.46 21.91 25.42
CA ARG A 20 13.31 21.49 24.00
C ARG A 20 13.00 22.74 23.17
N ARG A 21 13.99 23.23 22.44
CA ARG A 21 13.81 24.25 21.39
C ARG A 21 13.49 23.48 20.12
N ILE A 22 12.26 23.60 19.65
CA ILE A 22 11.86 23.20 18.30
C ILE A 22 12.70 24.04 17.34
N ALA A 23 13.61 23.39 16.62
CA ALA A 23 14.37 24.04 15.57
C ALA A 23 13.41 24.34 14.40
N ARG A 24 13.08 25.62 14.23
CA ARG A 24 12.55 26.14 12.95
C ARG A 24 13.59 25.88 11.86
N PRO A 25 13.20 25.48 10.65
CA PRO A 25 14.15 25.29 9.56
C PRO A 25 14.80 26.63 9.20
N ALA A 26 16.12 26.63 9.13
CA ALA A 26 16.91 27.75 8.68
C ALA A 26 16.61 28.02 7.20
N ARG A 27 16.37 29.30 6.91
CA ARG A 27 16.20 29.86 5.57
C ARG A 27 17.46 29.55 4.75
N ALA A 28 17.32 28.75 3.70
CA ALA A 28 18.43 28.40 2.81
C ALA A 28 19.00 29.67 2.15
N SER A 29 20.28 29.94 2.39
CA SER A 29 21.06 30.93 1.66
C SER A 29 21.53 30.32 0.35
N SER A 30 21.05 30.92 -0.74
CA SER A 30 21.44 30.71 -2.13
C SER A 30 22.93 30.92 -2.38
N SER A 31 23.57 30.02 -3.14
CA SER A 31 24.22 30.34 -4.43
C SER A 31 25.18 29.21 -4.86
N SER A 32 24.84 28.49 -5.92
CA SER A 32 25.80 27.87 -6.85
C SER A 32 25.09 27.62 -8.20
N PRO A 33 25.84 27.67 -9.32
CA PRO A 33 25.36 28.28 -10.55
C PRO A 33 24.42 27.37 -11.36
N LEU A 34 23.41 28.03 -11.93
CA LEU A 34 22.43 27.51 -12.87
C LEU A 34 23.13 26.90 -14.10
N HIS A 35 22.93 25.60 -14.32
CA HIS A 35 22.88 25.05 -15.67
C HIS A 35 21.45 25.23 -16.20
N PRO A 36 21.25 26.00 -17.29
CA PRO A 36 19.93 26.15 -17.89
C PRO A 36 19.69 25.01 -18.88
N GLY A 37 18.65 24.21 -18.63
CA GLY A 37 18.13 23.24 -19.60
C GLY A 37 18.01 21.82 -19.06
N ALA A 38 16.96 21.54 -18.27
CA ALA A 38 16.47 20.19 -18.04
C ALA A 38 15.03 20.25 -17.52
N GLY A 39 14.12 19.53 -18.18
CA GLY A 39 12.70 19.47 -17.83
C GLY A 39 12.44 19.16 -16.36
N HIS A 40 11.41 19.82 -15.84
CA HIS A 40 10.81 19.71 -14.50
C HIS A 40 11.39 18.56 -13.64
N VAL A 41 12.54 18.81 -13.00
CA VAL A 41 13.04 17.96 -11.92
C VAL A 41 12.16 18.31 -10.71
N VAL A 42 11.32 17.37 -10.28
CA VAL A 42 10.65 17.46 -8.98
C VAL A 42 11.78 17.72 -7.97
N GLY A 43 11.79 18.89 -7.34
CA GLY A 43 12.97 19.41 -6.62
C GLY A 43 13.56 18.43 -5.60
N ASP A 44 14.80 18.64 -5.17
CA ASP A 44 15.63 17.77 -4.32
C ASP A 44 14.84 16.73 -3.51
N LEU A 45 14.71 15.53 -4.07
CA LEU A 45 14.09 14.37 -3.42
C LEU A 45 15.06 13.81 -2.36
N PRO A 46 14.52 13.21 -1.27
CA PRO A 46 15.35 12.54 -0.26
C PRO A 46 16.29 11.50 -0.89
N SER A 47 17.46 11.26 -0.28
CA SER A 47 18.44 10.33 -0.84
C SER A 47 17.98 8.87 -0.83
N CYS A 48 16.93 8.56 -0.07
CA CYS A 48 16.25 7.26 -0.07
C CYS A 48 15.30 7.04 -1.27
N VAL A 49 15.24 7.98 -2.22
CA VAL A 49 14.35 7.89 -3.40
C VAL A 49 15.13 7.56 -4.66
N GLY A 50 14.80 6.42 -5.26
CA GLY A 50 15.17 6.08 -6.63
C GLY A 50 14.05 6.47 -7.61
N TRP A 51 14.35 6.57 -8.90
CA TRP A 51 13.32 6.87 -9.89
C TRP A 51 13.61 6.29 -11.27
N VAL A 52 12.56 6.15 -12.08
CA VAL A 52 12.60 5.69 -13.47
C VAL A 52 11.67 6.56 -14.30
N ARG A 53 12.17 7.17 -15.38
CA ARG A 53 11.41 7.94 -16.37
C ARG A 53 11.51 7.24 -17.71
N ARG A 54 10.36 6.88 -18.29
CA ARG A 54 10.29 6.12 -19.55
C ARG A 54 9.15 6.59 -20.43
N LEU A 55 9.31 6.37 -21.72
CA LEU A 55 8.27 6.54 -22.72
C LEU A 55 7.90 5.15 -23.22
N ASP A 56 6.65 4.72 -22.99
CA ASP A 56 6.23 3.45 -23.59
C ASP A 56 6.16 3.57 -25.14
N ARG A 57 6.11 2.44 -25.84
CA ARG A 57 6.05 2.38 -27.32
C ARG A 57 4.85 3.13 -27.92
N ARG A 58 3.87 3.53 -27.12
CA ARG A 58 2.69 4.30 -27.54
C ARG A 58 2.85 5.80 -27.24
N GLY A 59 4.03 6.23 -26.80
CA GLY A 59 4.31 7.62 -26.47
C GLY A 59 3.77 8.04 -25.10
N VAL A 60 3.43 7.12 -24.20
CA VAL A 60 2.97 7.49 -22.85
C VAL A 60 4.17 7.66 -21.93
N ALA A 61 4.37 8.88 -21.44
CA ALA A 61 5.38 9.16 -20.44
C ALA A 61 4.95 8.54 -19.10
N ARG A 62 5.84 7.77 -18.47
CA ARG A 62 5.64 7.10 -17.19
C ARG A 62 6.80 7.43 -16.28
N GLU A 63 6.48 7.87 -15.06
CA GLU A 63 7.45 8.14 -14.03
C GLU A 63 7.17 7.27 -12.81
N PHE A 64 8.20 6.58 -12.33
CA PHE A 64 8.16 5.79 -11.11
C PHE A 64 9.13 6.40 -10.11
N TYR A 65 8.66 6.63 -8.89
CA TYR A 65 9.48 7.10 -7.76
C TYR A 65 9.42 6.02 -6.68
N VAL A 66 10.57 5.46 -6.31
CA VAL A 66 10.66 4.35 -5.36
C VAL A 66 11.29 4.87 -4.08
N VAL A 67 10.52 4.93 -3.00
CA VAL A 67 10.93 5.44 -1.70
C VAL A 67 11.33 4.26 -0.83
N GLY A 68 12.61 4.18 -0.46
CA GLY A 68 13.16 3.16 0.42
C GLY A 68 13.01 3.53 1.90
N THR A 69 12.28 2.72 2.66
CA THR A 69 11.97 2.94 4.08
C THR A 69 12.44 1.78 4.96
N VAL A 70 12.32 1.89 6.29
CA VAL A 70 12.75 0.83 7.22
C VAL A 70 11.62 0.29 8.10
N HIS A 71 10.38 0.75 7.85
CA HIS A 71 9.13 0.36 8.50
C HIS A 71 9.12 0.39 10.03
N THR A 72 10.14 0.98 10.65
CA THR A 72 10.38 0.94 12.08
C THR A 72 10.32 2.35 12.68
N PRO A 73 9.85 2.47 13.92
CA PRO A 73 9.81 3.75 14.61
C PRO A 73 11.22 4.33 14.78
N GLY A 74 11.31 5.66 14.82
CA GLY A 74 12.57 6.38 15.02
C GLY A 74 13.32 6.76 13.75
N SER A 75 12.81 6.40 12.57
CA SER A 75 13.26 6.92 11.27
C SER A 75 12.39 8.08 10.78
N ALA A 76 12.90 8.88 9.84
CA ALA A 76 12.16 9.93 9.15
C ALA A 76 11.25 9.40 8.02
N SER A 77 11.19 8.08 7.81
CA SER A 77 10.55 7.46 6.64
C SER A 77 9.09 7.87 6.41
N ALA A 78 8.29 8.08 7.46
CA ALA A 78 6.90 8.51 7.30
C ALA A 78 6.78 9.94 6.76
N ASP A 79 7.67 10.84 7.18
CA ASP A 79 7.70 12.23 6.73
C ASP A 79 8.31 12.33 5.33
N GLU A 80 9.34 11.52 5.03
CA GLU A 80 9.91 11.39 3.69
C GLU A 80 8.86 10.93 2.68
N VAL A 81 8.12 9.85 2.99
CA VAL A 81 7.05 9.32 2.13
C VAL A 81 5.98 10.39 1.88
N ARG A 82 5.51 11.07 2.93
CA ARG A 82 4.53 12.15 2.80
C ARG A 82 5.06 13.28 1.91
N SER A 83 6.28 13.75 2.19
CA SER A 83 6.91 14.82 1.41
C SER A 83 7.10 14.45 -0.06
N VAL A 84 7.43 13.19 -0.37
CA VAL A 84 7.56 12.74 -1.76
C VAL A 84 6.20 12.76 -2.45
N ILE A 85 5.15 12.22 -1.82
CA ILE A 85 3.79 12.19 -2.40
C ILE A 85 3.26 13.61 -2.62
N GLU A 86 3.44 14.52 -1.67
CA GLU A 86 3.01 15.92 -1.78
C GLU A 86 3.73 16.67 -2.91
N ARG A 87 5.03 16.40 -3.13
CA ARG A 87 5.83 17.03 -4.19
C ARG A 87 5.58 16.43 -5.57
N VAL A 88 5.54 15.11 -5.66
CA VAL A 88 5.37 14.36 -6.92
C VAL A 88 3.93 14.43 -7.43
N LYS A 89 2.95 14.49 -6.50
CA LYS A 89 1.52 14.39 -6.78
C LYS A 89 1.20 13.19 -7.69
N PRO A 90 1.50 11.95 -7.25
CA PRO A 90 1.35 10.78 -8.08
C PRO A 90 -0.12 10.48 -8.41
N ASN A 91 -0.35 9.78 -9.52
CA ASN A 91 -1.66 9.22 -9.86
C ASN A 91 -1.94 7.94 -9.04
N ALA A 92 -0.90 7.20 -8.65
CA ALA A 92 -1.00 6.03 -7.79
C ALA A 92 0.14 5.93 -6.77
N VAL A 93 -0.18 5.35 -5.62
CA VAL A 93 0.78 4.96 -4.59
C VAL A 93 0.70 3.46 -4.37
N VAL A 94 1.82 2.77 -4.56
CA VAL A 94 1.98 1.34 -4.34
C VAL A 94 2.66 1.13 -3.01
N LEU A 95 2.06 0.33 -2.13
CA LEU A 95 2.63 0.00 -0.82
C LEU A 95 3.14 -1.44 -0.82
N GLU A 96 4.33 -1.68 -0.25
CA GLU A 96 4.88 -3.02 0.01
C GLU A 96 4.12 -3.75 1.14
N LEU A 97 2.82 -3.91 0.95
CA LEU A 97 1.92 -4.65 1.84
C LEU A 97 0.90 -5.41 1.01
N ASP A 98 0.43 -6.53 1.55
CA ASP A 98 -0.82 -7.15 1.13
C ASP A 98 -1.96 -6.68 2.05
N GLN A 99 -3.20 -7.03 1.69
CA GLN A 99 -4.39 -6.59 2.43
C GLN A 99 -4.36 -6.99 3.91
N GLU A 100 -3.90 -8.19 4.23
CA GLU A 100 -3.85 -8.70 5.62
C GLU A 100 -2.87 -7.88 6.47
N ARG A 101 -1.67 -7.59 5.94
CA ARG A 101 -0.70 -6.77 6.67
C ARG A 101 -1.10 -5.30 6.73
N PHE A 102 -1.73 -4.76 5.70
CA PHE A 102 -2.25 -3.40 5.73
C PHE A 102 -3.32 -3.23 6.82
N ASP A 103 -4.29 -4.16 6.89
CA ASP A 103 -5.31 -4.18 7.95
C ASP A 103 -4.66 -4.26 9.34
N GLY A 104 -3.62 -5.08 9.51
CA GLY A 104 -2.88 -5.22 10.77
C GLY A 104 -2.15 -3.94 11.20
N VAL A 105 -1.43 -3.30 10.27
CA VAL A 105 -0.74 -2.02 10.52
C VAL A 105 -1.75 -0.94 10.89
N LEU A 106 -2.87 -0.88 10.17
CA LEU A 106 -3.91 0.12 10.41
C LEU A 106 -4.55 -0.03 11.79
N ALA A 107 -4.85 -1.27 12.19
CA ALA A 107 -5.43 -1.56 13.49
C ALA A 107 -4.50 -1.15 14.64
N THR A 108 -3.20 -1.46 14.53
CA THR A 108 -2.20 -1.04 15.51
C THR A 108 -2.12 0.49 15.59
N PHE A 109 -2.08 1.16 14.44
CA PHE A 109 -1.99 2.61 14.37
C PHE A 109 -3.22 3.32 14.98
N MET A 110 -4.43 2.85 14.67
CA MET A 110 -5.66 3.39 15.25
C MET A 110 -5.71 3.21 16.78
N ARG A 111 -5.29 2.03 17.27
CA ARG A 111 -5.20 1.77 18.70
C ARG A 111 -4.22 2.74 19.38
N ASP A 112 -3.07 2.98 18.77
CA ASP A 112 -2.06 3.90 19.31
C ASP A 112 -2.59 5.36 19.36
N GLU A 113 -3.33 5.81 18.33
CA GLU A 113 -3.99 7.13 18.32
C GLU A 113 -5.04 7.25 19.43
N ASP A 114 -5.86 6.22 19.62
CA ASP A 114 -6.91 6.20 20.64
C ASP A 114 -6.30 6.21 22.06
N GLU A 115 -5.23 5.43 22.30
CA GLU A 115 -4.48 5.47 23.56
C GLU A 115 -3.88 6.85 23.83
N ASP A 116 -3.33 7.52 22.82
CA ASP A 116 -2.78 8.87 22.95
C ASP A 116 -3.87 9.91 23.23
N ALA A 117 -5.03 9.80 22.59
CA ALA A 117 -6.17 10.65 22.87
C ALA A 117 -6.62 10.48 24.33
N MET A 118 -6.73 9.25 24.83
CA MET A 118 -7.06 8.97 26.23
C MET A 118 -6.02 9.50 27.21
N ARG A 119 -4.73 9.44 26.87
CA ARG A 119 -3.66 10.03 27.71
C ARG A 119 -3.76 11.55 27.77
N ARG A 120 -4.13 12.22 26.68
CA ARG A 120 -4.33 13.67 26.65
C ARG A 120 -5.52 14.09 27.51
N THR A 121 -6.63 13.35 27.46
CA THR A 121 -7.84 13.65 28.23
C THR A 121 -7.71 13.30 29.73
N ARG A 122 -6.90 12.29 30.08
CA ARG A 122 -6.61 11.90 31.47
C ARG A 122 -5.53 12.74 32.17
N SER A 123 -5.30 13.98 31.75
CA SER A 123 -4.39 14.88 32.47
C SER A 123 -5.15 15.84 33.42
N PRO A 124 -5.44 15.45 34.69
CA PRO A 124 -5.68 16.40 35.75
C PRO A 124 -4.44 16.52 36.65
N THR A 125 -3.85 17.72 36.68
CA THR A 125 -2.99 18.28 37.74
C THR A 125 -1.69 17.55 38.18
N PRO A 126 -0.58 18.29 38.44
CA PRO A 126 0.68 17.69 38.83
C PRO A 126 0.65 17.31 40.32
N SER A 127 0.59 16.02 40.62
CA SER A 127 0.95 15.50 41.95
C SER A 127 2.36 14.90 41.87
N PRO A 128 3.28 15.22 42.79
CA PRO A 128 4.62 14.69 42.75
C PRO A 128 4.64 13.25 43.29
N SER A 129 5.59 12.47 42.79
CA SER A 129 6.02 11.14 43.28
C SER A 129 5.10 9.94 43.02
N SER A 130 5.44 9.19 41.96
CA SER A 130 5.82 7.77 42.10
C SER A 130 6.28 7.24 40.74
N SER A 131 7.58 7.02 40.60
CA SER A 131 8.17 6.27 39.50
C SER A 131 7.92 4.79 39.71
N SER A 132 7.03 4.20 38.92
CA SER A 132 6.97 2.74 38.73
C SER A 132 6.82 2.43 37.25
N SER A 133 7.94 2.12 36.63
CA SER A 133 8.02 1.49 35.31
C SER A 133 7.52 0.05 35.42
N SER A 134 6.26 -0.17 35.08
CA SER A 134 5.70 -1.52 34.92
C SER A 134 5.93 -1.99 33.48
N THR A 135 7.06 -2.63 33.24
CA THR A 135 7.29 -3.50 32.08
C THR A 135 6.52 -4.78 32.32
N SER A 136 5.37 -4.93 31.66
CA SER A 136 4.60 -6.18 31.65
C SER A 136 5.30 -7.19 30.73
N SER A 137 6.19 -8.00 31.30
CA SER A 137 6.82 -9.14 30.66
C SER A 137 5.91 -10.37 30.77
N SER A 138 5.29 -10.78 29.66
CA SER A 138 4.62 -12.07 29.52
C SER A 138 5.65 -13.16 29.21
N SER A 139 5.82 -14.09 30.15
CA SER A 139 6.63 -15.29 30.00
C SER A 139 5.87 -16.38 29.25
N SER A 140 6.48 -16.98 28.23
CA SER A 140 6.05 -18.27 27.68
C SER A 140 7.25 -19.18 27.49
N THR A 141 7.14 -20.37 28.08
CA THR A 141 8.16 -21.42 28.16
C THR A 141 7.81 -22.57 27.22
N ALA A 142 8.82 -23.05 26.48
CA ALA A 142 9.00 -24.37 25.86
C ALA A 142 8.25 -24.76 24.57
N GLY A 143 9.03 -25.22 23.57
CA GLY A 143 8.60 -26.26 22.61
C GLY A 143 9.04 -26.11 21.15
N THR A 144 10.28 -26.49 20.83
CA THR A 144 10.70 -27.22 19.60
C THR A 144 10.41 -26.61 18.20
N PHE A 145 11.48 -26.17 17.51
CA PHE A 145 11.61 -25.91 16.06
C PHE A 145 10.45 -25.20 15.32
N ALA A 146 10.40 -23.87 15.43
CA ALA A 146 9.68 -23.01 14.47
C ALA A 146 10.67 -22.03 13.82
N PRO A 147 11.05 -22.17 12.53
CA PRO A 147 11.95 -21.23 11.90
C PRO A 147 11.18 -19.99 11.40
N LEU A 148 11.72 -18.81 11.72
CA LEU A 148 11.62 -17.54 10.98
C LEU A 148 10.32 -16.70 11.01
N SER A 149 9.19 -17.14 11.58
CA SER A 149 8.00 -16.27 11.72
C SER A 149 8.03 -15.34 12.95
N LEU A 150 8.82 -15.66 13.97
CA LEU A 150 8.86 -14.95 15.25
C LEU A 150 9.40 -13.49 15.14
N PRO A 151 10.49 -13.20 14.41
CA PRO A 151 11.05 -11.85 14.36
C PRO A 151 10.12 -10.84 13.68
N TYR A 152 9.40 -11.27 12.64
CA TYR A 152 8.45 -10.42 11.91
C TYR A 152 7.18 -10.14 12.72
N ALA A 153 6.68 -11.13 13.46
CA ALA A 153 5.55 -10.95 14.38
C ALA A 153 5.90 -10.04 15.58
N LEU A 154 7.14 -10.12 16.07
CA LEU A 154 7.64 -9.24 17.15
C LEU A 154 7.93 -7.81 16.65
N ALA A 155 8.40 -7.63 15.42
CA ALA A 155 8.61 -6.30 14.84
C ALA A 155 7.30 -5.60 14.44
N SER A 156 6.32 -6.33 13.90
CA SER A 156 5.03 -5.78 13.44
C SER A 156 4.07 -5.40 14.57
N SER A 157 4.35 -5.82 15.81
CA SER A 157 3.61 -5.42 17.01
C SER A 157 4.22 -4.23 17.74
N ALA A 158 5.37 -3.73 17.28
CA ALA A 158 6.00 -2.54 17.85
C ALA A 158 5.19 -1.29 17.51
N ARG A 159 4.97 -0.43 18.51
CA ARG A 159 4.31 0.86 18.36
C ARG A 159 4.97 1.68 17.25
N GLY A 160 4.20 2.15 16.27
CA GLY A 160 4.72 2.92 15.13
C GLY A 160 5.40 2.11 14.02
N TYR A 161 5.38 0.77 14.06
CA TYR A 161 5.75 -0.05 12.91
C TYR A 161 4.79 0.23 11.73
N GLY A 162 5.35 0.36 10.51
CA GLY A 162 4.59 0.63 9.30
C GLY A 162 3.97 2.03 9.21
N ALA A 163 4.40 2.98 10.06
CA ALA A 163 3.92 4.37 10.03
C ALA A 163 4.15 5.06 8.68
N ASP A 164 5.17 4.66 7.95
CA ASP A 164 5.48 5.07 6.58
C ASP A 164 4.45 4.58 5.56
N PHE A 165 3.95 3.36 5.70
CA PHE A 165 2.85 2.87 4.87
C PHE A 165 1.53 3.59 5.17
N VAL A 166 1.24 3.86 6.45
CA VAL A 166 0.05 4.65 6.85
C VAL A 166 0.16 6.07 6.32
N ALA A 167 1.34 6.69 6.42
CA ALA A 167 1.60 8.01 5.84
C ALA A 167 1.43 8.01 4.32
N GLY A 168 1.93 6.98 3.64
CA GLY A 168 1.76 6.80 2.19
C GLY A 168 0.30 6.67 1.78
N ALA A 169 -0.46 5.81 2.46
CA ALA A 169 -1.90 5.66 2.22
C ALA A 169 -2.65 6.97 2.49
N ALA A 170 -2.41 7.61 3.64
CA ALA A 170 -3.09 8.85 4.02
C ALA A 170 -2.79 10.01 3.04
N ALA A 171 -1.52 10.19 2.65
CA ALA A 171 -1.13 11.22 1.70
C ALA A 171 -1.71 10.96 0.30
N ALA A 172 -1.79 9.68 -0.12
CA ALA A 172 -2.44 9.30 -1.36
C ALA A 172 -3.93 9.62 -1.36
N GLU A 173 -4.65 9.29 -0.27
CA GLU A 173 -6.08 9.62 -0.12
C GLU A 173 -6.33 11.13 -0.18
N ALA A 174 -5.49 11.93 0.50
CA ALA A 174 -5.63 13.38 0.55
C ALA A 174 -5.55 14.04 -0.84
N ILE A 175 -4.81 13.45 -1.77
CA ILE A 175 -4.69 13.93 -3.17
C ILE A 175 -5.57 13.15 -4.15
N GLY A 176 -6.38 12.20 -3.68
CA GLY A 176 -7.23 11.35 -4.52
C GLY A 176 -6.47 10.32 -5.37
N ALA A 177 -5.20 10.03 -5.08
CA ALA A 177 -4.42 9.03 -5.80
C ALA A 177 -4.96 7.60 -5.56
N LEU A 178 -4.71 6.70 -6.52
CA LEU A 178 -5.04 5.28 -6.38
C LEU A 178 -4.07 4.60 -5.41
N VAL A 179 -4.57 4.00 -4.34
CA VAL A 179 -3.74 3.19 -3.42
C VAL A 179 -3.76 1.72 -3.85
N VAL A 180 -2.58 1.16 -4.14
CA VAL A 180 -2.40 -0.23 -4.56
C VAL A 180 -1.57 -0.98 -3.52
N LEU A 181 -2.09 -2.11 -3.03
CA LEU A 181 -1.36 -3.03 -2.16
C LEU A 181 -0.55 -3.98 -3.05
N GLY A 182 0.75 -3.72 -3.15
CA GLY A 182 1.59 -4.20 -4.23
C GLY A 182 2.36 -5.49 -3.96
N ASP A 183 2.26 -6.06 -2.77
CA ASP A 183 3.14 -7.13 -2.33
C ASP A 183 2.52 -8.54 -2.43
N ALA A 184 3.36 -9.56 -2.32
CA ALA A 184 2.96 -10.95 -2.20
C ALA A 184 2.16 -11.21 -0.92
N LYS A 185 1.34 -12.25 -0.94
CA LYS A 185 0.54 -12.63 0.24
C LYS A 185 1.46 -13.15 1.33
N ALA A 186 1.37 -12.57 2.53
CA ALA A 186 2.27 -12.93 3.63
C ALA A 186 2.23 -14.43 3.97
N ARG A 187 1.04 -15.04 3.84
CA ARG A 187 0.81 -16.46 4.13
C ARG A 187 1.51 -17.46 3.19
N SER A 188 1.93 -17.05 1.99
CA SER A 188 2.67 -17.96 1.08
C SER A 188 4.18 -17.91 1.31
N LEU A 189 4.70 -16.86 1.95
CA LEU A 189 6.15 -16.68 2.14
C LEU A 189 6.84 -17.83 2.88
N PRO A 190 6.29 -18.41 3.97
CA PRO A 190 6.95 -19.52 4.66
C PRO A 190 7.07 -20.76 3.78
N ASP A 191 6.06 -21.03 2.96
CA ASP A 191 6.04 -22.21 2.08
C ASP A 191 6.98 -22.02 0.89
N GLU A 192 6.99 -20.83 0.29
CA GLU A 192 7.93 -20.45 -0.78
C GLU A 192 9.38 -20.51 -0.30
N LEU A 193 9.67 -19.97 0.89
CA LEU A 193 10.99 -20.04 1.50
C LEU A 193 11.41 -21.47 1.78
N ARG A 194 10.51 -22.29 2.35
CA ARG A 194 10.79 -23.71 2.63
C ARG A 194 11.08 -24.46 1.33
N ALA A 195 10.29 -24.27 0.29
CA ALA A 195 10.49 -24.91 -1.00
C ALA A 195 11.87 -24.56 -1.59
N ARG A 196 12.26 -23.28 -1.54
CA ARG A 196 13.54 -22.79 -2.07
C ARG A 196 14.76 -23.21 -1.25
N MET A 197 14.58 -23.44 0.05
CA MET A 197 15.63 -23.99 0.93
C MET A 197 15.89 -25.47 0.70
N THR A 198 14.91 -26.21 0.15
CA THR A 198 15.03 -27.64 -0.15
C THR A 198 15.47 -27.96 -1.59
N ASP A 199 15.61 -26.95 -2.45
CA ASP A 199 16.18 -27.08 -3.80
C ASP A 199 17.66 -27.50 -3.76
N ASP A 200 18.19 -28.03 -4.88
CA ASP A 200 19.58 -28.51 -5.00
C ASP A 200 20.59 -27.52 -4.39
N PRO A 201 21.25 -27.86 -3.27
CA PRO A 201 22.14 -26.97 -2.54
C PRO A 201 23.47 -26.73 -3.27
N ALA A 202 23.80 -27.53 -4.30
CA ALA A 202 25.09 -27.47 -5.00
C ALA A 202 25.12 -26.49 -6.19
N ASP A 203 24.02 -25.78 -6.49
CA ASP A 203 24.00 -24.77 -7.56
C ASP A 203 24.74 -23.49 -7.16
N LEU A 204 26.06 -23.52 -7.29
CA LEU A 204 26.96 -22.40 -6.99
C LEU A 204 26.70 -21.18 -7.90
N ARG A 205 26.25 -21.39 -9.15
CA ARG A 205 25.95 -20.28 -10.08
C ARG A 205 24.76 -19.49 -9.60
N ARG A 206 23.74 -20.18 -9.08
CA ARG A 206 22.57 -19.57 -8.45
C ARG A 206 22.97 -18.79 -7.20
N VAL A 207 23.76 -19.38 -6.30
CA VAL A 207 24.28 -18.68 -5.10
C VAL A 207 25.01 -17.39 -5.49
N LEU A 208 25.97 -17.46 -6.42
CA LEU A 208 26.73 -16.28 -6.87
C LEU A 208 25.82 -15.20 -7.49
N ARG A 209 24.78 -15.59 -8.23
CA ARG A 209 23.80 -14.66 -8.80
C ARG A 209 23.02 -13.93 -7.70
N SER A 210 22.51 -14.65 -6.71
CA SER A 210 21.72 -14.09 -5.61
C SER A 210 22.58 -13.17 -4.73
N LEU A 211 23.83 -13.54 -4.48
CA LEU A 211 24.81 -12.69 -3.80
C LEU A 211 25.13 -11.42 -4.60
N GLY A 212 25.33 -11.54 -5.92
CA GLY A 212 25.50 -10.40 -6.81
C GLY A 212 24.24 -9.51 -6.91
N TYR A 213 23.06 -10.07 -6.68
CA TYR A 213 21.81 -9.32 -6.54
C TYR A 213 21.81 -8.50 -5.23
N VAL A 214 22.12 -9.14 -4.10
CA VAL A 214 22.26 -8.48 -2.79
C VAL A 214 23.24 -7.31 -2.87
N ALA A 215 24.43 -7.51 -3.44
CA ALA A 215 25.43 -6.45 -3.56
C ALA A 215 24.92 -5.24 -4.37
N ARG A 216 24.12 -5.47 -5.42
CA ARG A 216 23.49 -4.40 -6.22
C ARG A 216 22.34 -3.73 -5.48
N ALA A 217 21.52 -4.49 -4.77
CA ALA A 217 20.43 -3.97 -3.96
C ALA A 217 20.94 -2.96 -2.90
N PHE A 218 22.06 -3.28 -2.25
CA PHE A 218 22.74 -2.43 -1.27
C PHE A 218 23.77 -1.45 -1.88
N GLY A 219 23.67 -1.18 -3.19
CA GLY A 219 24.62 -0.39 -3.96
C GLY A 219 25.03 0.93 -3.30
N SER A 220 26.31 1.27 -3.46
CA SER A 220 26.93 2.44 -2.80
C SER A 220 26.82 3.74 -3.59
N ARG A 221 26.56 3.67 -4.90
CA ARG A 221 26.47 4.83 -5.78
C ARG A 221 25.03 5.00 -6.25
N GLY A 222 24.45 6.16 -5.99
CA GLY A 222 23.18 6.57 -6.57
C GLY A 222 23.43 6.99 -8.01
N GLU A 223 23.56 5.99 -8.89
CA GLU A 223 23.95 6.19 -10.27
C GLU A 223 22.71 6.59 -11.07
N THR A 224 22.84 7.66 -11.86
CA THR A 224 21.87 8.00 -12.88
C THR A 224 22.37 7.42 -14.19
N ARG A 225 21.57 6.54 -14.81
CA ARG A 225 21.85 5.97 -16.13
C ARG A 225 20.81 6.46 -17.13
N VAL A 226 21.26 6.73 -18.35
CA VAL A 226 20.38 6.90 -19.52
C VAL A 226 20.01 5.50 -20.00
N LEU A 227 18.73 5.24 -20.23
CA LEU A 227 18.22 3.92 -20.63
C LEU A 227 18.27 3.72 -22.15
N ASN A 228 18.26 4.81 -22.92
CA ASN A 228 18.26 4.77 -24.36
C ASN A 228 19.56 5.39 -24.90
N THR A 229 20.53 4.54 -25.23
CA THR A 229 21.65 4.90 -26.10
C THR A 229 21.61 3.91 -27.26
N ASP A 230 20.78 4.18 -28.27
CA ASP A 230 21.00 3.60 -29.58
C ASP A 230 22.22 4.31 -30.18
N PRO A 231 23.38 3.65 -30.33
CA PRO A 231 24.54 4.29 -30.94
C PRO A 231 24.34 4.55 -32.45
N GLU A 232 23.40 3.88 -33.11
CA GLU A 232 23.16 3.99 -34.56
C GLU A 232 22.17 5.11 -34.97
N ALA A 233 21.40 5.68 -34.03
CA ALA A 233 20.42 6.72 -34.35
C ALA A 233 21.02 8.14 -34.46
N ASN A 234 22.33 8.30 -34.20
CA ASN A 234 22.97 9.61 -34.06
C ASN A 234 23.67 10.14 -35.33
N GLU A 235 23.68 9.38 -36.45
CA GLU A 235 24.37 9.81 -37.68
C GLU A 235 23.47 10.46 -38.75
N THR A 236 22.15 10.47 -38.60
CA THR A 236 21.27 11.17 -39.56
C THR A 236 20.78 12.50 -39.00
N LEU A 237 21.59 13.53 -39.27
CA LEU A 237 21.24 14.94 -39.13
C LEU A 237 19.90 15.25 -39.84
N LEU A 238 18.92 15.77 -39.08
CA LEU A 238 18.17 17.00 -39.38
C LEU A 238 17.31 17.39 -38.16
N GLU A 239 17.69 18.55 -37.59
CA GLU A 239 17.03 19.37 -36.56
C GLU A 239 16.88 18.83 -35.11
N PRO A 240 17.27 19.63 -34.09
CA PRO A 240 17.04 19.31 -32.69
C PRO A 240 15.56 19.52 -32.37
N ARG A 241 14.76 18.44 -32.41
CA ARG A 241 13.51 18.41 -31.65
C ARG A 241 13.85 18.59 -30.17
N SER A 242 13.35 19.67 -29.57
CA SER A 242 13.49 20.02 -28.16
C SER A 242 12.73 19.08 -27.21
N ASN A 243 12.87 17.77 -27.39
CA ASN A 243 12.18 16.77 -26.59
C ASN A 243 13.08 16.30 -25.45
N ASP A 244 12.70 16.67 -24.23
CA ASP A 244 13.15 16.16 -22.92
C ASP A 244 12.94 14.64 -22.73
N THR A 245 12.91 13.84 -23.80
CA THR A 245 12.55 12.42 -23.83
C THR A 245 13.71 11.48 -23.47
N ASN A 246 14.64 11.92 -22.62
CA ASN A 246 15.73 11.07 -22.17
C ASN A 246 15.20 10.07 -21.13
N GLU A 247 14.88 8.87 -21.58
CA GLU A 247 14.62 7.74 -20.68
C GLU A 247 15.81 7.57 -19.75
N SER A 248 15.54 7.55 -18.45
CA SER A 248 16.58 7.58 -17.44
C SER A 248 16.11 6.90 -16.17
N ALA A 249 17.07 6.37 -15.42
CA ALA A 249 16.83 5.77 -14.12
C ALA A 249 17.91 6.20 -13.14
N ARG A 250 17.51 6.42 -11.89
CA ARG A 250 18.42 6.71 -10.78
C ARG A 250 18.22 5.73 -9.65
N THR A 251 19.30 5.08 -9.24
CA THR A 251 19.33 4.22 -8.06
C THR A 251 19.62 5.01 -6.79
N VAL A 252 19.33 4.39 -5.64
CA VAL A 252 19.63 4.92 -4.31
C VAL A 252 21.03 4.51 -3.88
N SER A 253 21.78 5.47 -3.33
CA SER A 253 22.96 5.16 -2.53
C SER A 253 22.53 4.77 -1.13
N PHE A 254 22.69 3.50 -0.78
CA PHE A 254 22.30 3.00 0.54
C PHE A 254 23.03 3.74 1.68
N ALA A 255 24.32 4.04 1.47
CA ALA A 255 25.13 4.79 2.42
C ALA A 255 24.64 6.23 2.60
N ALA A 256 24.24 6.92 1.52
CA ALA A 256 23.69 8.26 1.61
C ALA A 256 22.35 8.28 2.36
N ALA A 257 21.47 7.31 2.06
CA ALA A 257 20.17 7.16 2.73
C ALA A 257 20.31 6.93 4.24
N LEU A 258 21.29 6.13 4.65
CA LEU A 258 21.61 5.92 6.07
C LEU A 258 22.30 7.13 6.72
N ALA A 259 23.13 7.87 5.97
CA ALA A 259 23.80 9.06 6.48
C ALA A 259 22.83 10.24 6.68
N GLU A 260 21.85 10.39 5.79
CA GLU A 260 20.79 11.40 5.92
C GLU A 260 19.85 11.08 7.09
N ASP A 261 19.55 9.80 7.32
CA ASP A 261 18.71 9.36 8.42
C ASP A 261 19.30 8.11 9.12
N PRO A 262 20.14 8.32 10.16
CA PRO A 262 20.69 7.24 10.97
C PRO A 262 19.61 6.40 11.67
N GLY A 263 18.37 6.91 11.81
CA GLY A 263 17.24 6.15 12.34
C GLY A 263 16.89 4.93 11.49
N LYS A 264 17.28 4.91 10.20
CA LYS A 264 17.19 3.75 9.31
C LYS A 264 18.09 2.57 9.74
N LEU A 265 19.01 2.77 10.67
CA LEU A 265 19.78 1.68 11.28
C LEU A 265 19.04 0.96 12.42
N SER A 266 17.86 1.45 12.84
CA SER A 266 17.15 0.85 13.98
C SER A 266 16.80 -0.65 13.82
N PRO A 267 16.48 -1.18 12.62
CA PRO A 267 16.30 -2.63 12.45
C PRO A 267 17.60 -3.44 12.64
N LEU A 268 18.75 -2.77 12.59
CA LEU A 268 20.08 -3.38 12.68
C LEU A 268 20.63 -3.47 14.11
N ALA A 269 19.92 -2.93 15.10
CA ALA A 269 20.32 -2.97 16.51
C ALA A 269 20.17 -4.36 17.18
N GLY A 270 19.75 -5.38 16.42
CA GLY A 270 19.61 -6.76 16.89
C GLY A 270 20.83 -7.64 16.57
N PRO A 271 21.17 -8.63 17.42
CA PRO A 271 22.33 -9.51 17.22
C PRO A 271 22.29 -10.33 15.91
N LEU A 272 21.10 -10.64 15.38
CA LEU A 272 20.93 -11.34 14.10
C LEU A 272 21.18 -10.43 12.88
N SER A 273 20.89 -9.14 13.01
CA SER A 273 21.08 -8.15 11.96
C SER A 273 22.55 -7.84 11.71
N ILE A 274 23.36 -7.87 12.78
CA ILE A 274 24.84 -7.76 12.72
C ILE A 274 25.44 -8.94 11.97
N LEU A 275 24.89 -10.14 12.14
CA LEU A 275 25.34 -11.36 11.47
C LEU A 275 25.00 -11.33 9.96
N ALA A 276 23.83 -10.80 9.60
CA ALA A 276 23.43 -10.58 8.20
C ALA A 276 24.26 -9.47 7.53
N LEU A 277 24.59 -8.39 8.24
CA LEU A 277 25.50 -7.35 7.75
C LEU A 277 26.92 -7.87 7.57
N GLY A 278 27.41 -8.71 8.48
CA GLY A 278 28.69 -9.40 8.34
C GLY A 278 28.73 -10.26 7.08
N ALA A 279 27.65 -11.01 6.81
CA ALA A 279 27.51 -11.78 5.57
C ALA A 279 27.43 -10.89 4.32
N ALA A 280 26.68 -9.78 4.37
CA ALA A 280 26.56 -8.86 3.23
C ALA A 280 27.87 -8.09 2.94
N ALA A 281 28.62 -7.70 3.97
CA ALA A 281 29.94 -7.09 3.84
C ALA A 281 30.96 -8.08 3.24
N PHE A 282 30.94 -9.34 3.73
CA PHE A 282 31.74 -10.42 3.15
C PHE A 282 31.41 -10.67 1.68
N VAL A 283 30.12 -10.70 1.34
CA VAL A 283 29.64 -10.86 -0.05
C VAL A 283 30.07 -9.71 -0.95
N ARG A 284 30.01 -8.49 -0.43
CA ARG A 284 30.48 -7.29 -1.14
C ARG A 284 31.97 -7.35 -1.43
N ASP A 285 32.78 -7.77 -0.47
CA ASP A 285 34.22 -7.95 -0.66
C ASP A 285 34.53 -9.08 -1.64
N LEU A 286 33.75 -10.16 -1.63
CA LEU A 286 33.89 -11.28 -2.58
C LEU A 286 33.49 -10.90 -4.01
N ALA A 287 32.52 -10.01 -4.18
CA ALA A 287 32.02 -9.54 -5.47
C ALA A 287 32.83 -8.37 -6.06
N ALA A 288 33.77 -7.79 -5.31
CA ALA A 288 34.64 -6.72 -5.77
C ALA A 288 35.76 -7.25 -6.70
N PRO A 289 36.24 -6.47 -7.69
CA PRO A 289 37.39 -6.85 -8.50
C PRO A 289 38.64 -7.03 -7.60
N GLY A 290 39.09 -8.27 -7.42
CA GLY A 290 40.20 -8.63 -6.50
C GLY A 290 39.78 -9.29 -5.18
N GLY A 291 38.49 -9.56 -4.95
CA GLY A 291 37.92 -10.12 -3.71
C GLY A 291 38.46 -11.48 -3.25
N VAL A 292 39.17 -12.20 -4.12
CA VAL A 292 39.75 -13.52 -3.85
C VAL A 292 40.83 -13.46 -2.75
N HIS A 293 41.48 -12.31 -2.55
CA HIS A 293 42.50 -12.11 -1.51
C HIS A 293 41.93 -11.79 -0.10
N ALA A 294 40.69 -11.29 -0.02
CA ALA A 294 40.00 -11.02 1.25
C ALA A 294 39.32 -12.30 1.80
N ALA A 295 38.83 -13.16 0.91
CA ALA A 295 38.29 -14.46 1.28
C ALA A 295 39.36 -15.38 1.91
N SER A 296 40.59 -15.38 1.37
CA SER A 296 41.68 -16.19 1.92
C SER A 296 42.13 -15.74 3.32
N THR A 297 42.09 -14.44 3.63
CA THR A 297 42.50 -13.91 4.94
C THR A 297 41.52 -14.26 6.07
N TRP A 298 40.21 -14.34 5.79
CA TRP A 298 39.21 -14.79 6.77
C TRP A 298 39.14 -16.31 6.91
N ILE A 299 39.31 -17.07 5.82
CA ILE A 299 39.41 -18.53 5.87
C ILE A 299 40.61 -18.98 6.72
N HIS A 300 41.69 -18.19 6.77
CA HIS A 300 42.82 -18.43 7.67
C HIS A 300 42.57 -18.00 9.14
N ALA A 301 41.60 -17.12 9.42
CA ALA A 301 41.22 -16.73 10.78
C ALA A 301 40.15 -17.65 11.40
N ALA A 302 39.37 -18.35 10.57
CA ALA A 302 38.44 -19.40 10.97
C ALA A 302 39.22 -20.68 11.33
N SER A 303 39.60 -20.81 12.60
CA SER A 303 40.52 -21.87 13.05
C SER A 303 39.97 -23.30 12.98
N THR A 304 38.70 -23.52 12.59
CA THR A 304 38.10 -24.86 12.51
C THR A 304 37.31 -25.08 11.22
N TRP A 305 37.33 -26.32 10.70
CA TRP A 305 36.50 -26.78 9.57
C TRP A 305 34.99 -26.58 9.83
N LEU A 306 34.58 -26.53 11.09
CA LEU A 306 33.21 -26.23 11.50
C LEU A 306 32.81 -24.78 11.19
N ASP A 307 33.71 -23.82 11.38
CA ASP A 307 33.46 -22.40 11.08
C ASP A 307 33.31 -22.18 9.57
N VAL A 308 34.12 -22.86 8.76
CA VAL A 308 34.01 -22.85 7.29
C VAL A 308 32.70 -23.49 6.85
N GLY A 309 32.34 -24.64 7.41
CA GLY A 309 31.07 -25.32 7.13
C GLY A 309 29.86 -24.46 7.50
N LEU A 310 29.87 -23.84 8.68
CA LEU A 310 28.80 -22.97 9.15
C LEU A 310 28.67 -21.70 8.28
N THR A 311 29.80 -21.11 7.88
CA THR A 311 29.82 -19.96 6.98
C THR A 311 29.24 -20.31 5.61
N LEU A 312 29.59 -21.47 5.05
CA LEU A 312 29.05 -21.93 3.78
C LEU A 312 27.54 -22.17 3.86
N VAL A 313 27.06 -22.81 4.93
CA VAL A 313 25.62 -23.00 5.19
C VAL A 313 24.90 -21.67 5.33
N ALA A 314 25.47 -20.72 6.08
CA ALA A 314 24.90 -19.39 6.24
C ALA A 314 24.86 -18.62 4.92
N LEU A 315 25.88 -18.75 4.07
CA LEU A 315 25.93 -18.11 2.75
C LEU A 315 24.87 -18.70 1.81
N ILE A 316 24.73 -20.03 1.77
CA ILE A 316 23.68 -20.70 1.00
C ILE A 316 22.30 -20.27 1.51
N ALA A 317 22.07 -20.31 2.83
CA ALA A 317 20.81 -19.88 3.42
C ALA A 317 20.50 -18.41 3.11
N THR A 318 21.50 -17.53 3.16
CA THR A 318 21.36 -16.10 2.82
C THR A 318 21.01 -15.92 1.34
N ALA A 319 21.73 -16.60 0.45
CA ALA A 319 21.48 -16.55 -0.99
C ALA A 319 20.06 -17.03 -1.31
N ARG A 320 19.62 -18.15 -0.75
CA ARG A 320 18.26 -18.70 -0.96
C ARG A 320 17.17 -17.82 -0.37
N SER A 321 17.41 -17.27 0.82
CA SER A 321 16.48 -16.30 1.43
C SER A 321 16.37 -15.05 0.57
N SER A 322 17.49 -14.56 0.00
CA SER A 322 17.49 -13.35 -0.83
C SER A 322 16.72 -13.50 -2.13
N GLU A 323 16.65 -14.72 -2.70
CA GLU A 323 15.81 -14.97 -3.88
C GLU A 323 14.34 -14.73 -3.59
N VAL A 324 13.83 -15.26 -2.47
CA VAL A 324 12.40 -15.12 -2.11
C VAL A 324 12.12 -13.74 -1.53
N LEU A 325 12.94 -13.33 -0.55
CA LEU A 325 12.68 -12.14 0.25
C LEU A 325 13.09 -10.85 -0.44
N LEU A 326 13.96 -10.88 -1.45
CA LEU A 326 14.35 -9.70 -2.24
C LEU A 326 14.01 -9.87 -3.72
N GLU A 327 14.61 -10.84 -4.41
CA GLU A 327 14.56 -10.91 -5.87
C GLU A 327 13.13 -11.11 -6.41
N ASP A 328 12.43 -12.17 -5.97
CA ASP A 328 11.07 -12.50 -6.38
C ASP A 328 10.10 -11.39 -5.96
N ARG A 329 10.31 -10.82 -4.76
CA ARG A 329 9.50 -9.76 -4.18
C ARG A 329 9.63 -8.43 -4.92
N ASP A 330 10.84 -8.03 -5.31
CA ASP A 330 11.08 -6.88 -6.19
C ASP A 330 10.39 -7.07 -7.54
N GLY A 331 10.35 -8.31 -8.03
CA GLY A 331 9.56 -8.70 -9.20
C GLY A 331 8.07 -8.43 -9.02
N VAL A 332 7.50 -8.83 -7.88
CA VAL A 332 6.10 -8.58 -7.54
C VAL A 332 5.81 -7.09 -7.45
N LEU A 333 6.64 -6.33 -6.74
CA LEU A 333 6.48 -4.89 -6.53
C LEU A 333 6.58 -4.10 -7.85
N ALA A 334 7.58 -4.39 -8.69
CA ALA A 334 7.73 -3.74 -9.99
C ALA A 334 6.53 -4.03 -10.92
N ARG A 335 6.01 -5.27 -10.92
CA ARG A 335 4.79 -5.61 -11.67
C ARG A 335 3.56 -4.87 -11.14
N SER A 336 3.42 -4.77 -9.83
CA SER A 336 2.34 -4.02 -9.20
C SER A 336 2.40 -2.53 -9.55
N ALA A 337 3.60 -1.94 -9.60
CA ALA A 337 3.79 -0.56 -10.04
C ALA A 337 3.47 -0.35 -11.52
N ALA A 338 3.92 -1.24 -12.40
CA ALA A 338 3.58 -1.20 -13.82
C ALA A 338 2.07 -1.32 -14.05
N ARG A 339 1.40 -2.24 -13.34
CA ARG A 339 -0.07 -2.39 -13.36
C ARG A 339 -0.78 -1.15 -12.82
N ALA A 340 -0.28 -0.54 -11.74
CA ALA A 340 -0.86 0.69 -11.20
C ALA A 340 -0.77 1.85 -12.21
N SER A 341 0.37 1.98 -12.91
CA SER A 341 0.56 2.94 -14.00
C SER A 341 -0.41 2.66 -15.16
N ALA A 342 -0.56 1.39 -15.58
CA ALA A 342 -1.52 1.00 -16.61
C ALA A 342 -2.98 1.26 -16.19
N CYS A 343 -3.33 1.03 -14.91
CA CYS A 343 -4.64 1.34 -14.36
C CYS A 343 -4.92 2.85 -14.44
N CYS A 344 -3.96 3.69 -14.06
CA CYS A 344 -4.11 5.14 -14.12
C CYS A 344 -4.27 5.66 -15.56
N ASP A 345 -3.47 5.17 -16.50
CA ASP A 345 -3.64 5.48 -17.92
C ASP A 345 -5.00 4.98 -18.44
N GLY A 346 -5.43 3.79 -18.02
CA GLY A 346 -6.73 3.23 -18.37
C GLY A 346 -7.89 4.09 -17.87
N MET A 347 -7.84 4.55 -16.61
CA MET A 347 -8.83 5.46 -16.03
C MET A 347 -8.84 6.82 -16.74
N ARG A 348 -7.66 7.40 -17.00
CA ARG A 348 -7.52 8.68 -17.72
C ARG A 348 -8.14 8.63 -19.11
N ARG A 349 -8.05 7.47 -19.79
CA ARG A 349 -8.61 7.24 -21.13
C ARG A 349 -10.05 6.72 -21.13
N GLY A 350 -10.71 6.64 -19.97
CA GLY A 350 -12.07 6.08 -19.85
C GLY A 350 -12.16 4.57 -20.12
N ARG A 351 -11.02 3.87 -20.22
CA ARG A 351 -10.94 2.41 -20.45
C ARG A 351 -11.13 1.60 -19.17
N LEU A 352 -11.03 2.22 -18.01
CA LEU A 352 -11.24 1.61 -16.70
C LEU A 352 -12.05 2.58 -15.84
N ARG A 353 -12.81 2.05 -14.87
CA ARG A 353 -13.59 2.85 -13.93
C ARG A 353 -13.12 2.61 -12.50
N ARG A 354 -12.93 3.69 -11.73
CA ARG A 354 -12.76 3.62 -10.28
C ARG A 354 -14.11 3.76 -9.61
N VAL A 355 -14.40 2.89 -8.64
CA VAL A 355 -15.63 2.92 -7.85
C VAL A 355 -15.24 2.79 -6.38
N SER A 356 -15.75 3.68 -5.55
CA SER A 356 -15.54 3.64 -4.09
C SER A 356 -16.89 3.59 -3.38
N TYR A 357 -17.05 2.69 -2.41
CA TYR A 357 -18.31 2.48 -1.71
C TYR A 357 -18.13 1.82 -0.35
N GLY A 358 -19.05 2.07 0.58
CA GLY A 358 -19.09 1.45 1.90
C GLY A 358 -19.81 0.10 1.90
N PHE A 359 -19.42 -0.79 2.79
CA PHE A 359 -20.13 -2.03 3.11
C PHE A 359 -19.83 -2.44 4.55
N THR A 360 -20.63 -3.34 5.11
CA THR A 360 -20.42 -3.86 6.46
C THR A 360 -20.24 -5.38 6.44
N ALA A 361 -19.40 -5.87 7.35
CA ALA A 361 -19.25 -7.30 7.65
C ALA A 361 -20.26 -7.78 8.70
N ASP A 362 -21.10 -6.88 9.22
CA ASP A 362 -22.18 -7.20 10.14
C ASP A 362 -23.42 -7.70 9.40
N VAL A 363 -23.97 -8.83 9.85
CA VAL A 363 -25.10 -9.50 9.17
C VAL A 363 -26.38 -8.69 9.30
N GLU A 364 -26.69 -8.21 10.50
CA GLU A 364 -27.93 -7.49 10.81
C GLU A 364 -27.95 -6.12 10.15
N ALA A 365 -26.82 -5.40 10.19
CA ALA A 365 -26.68 -4.11 9.53
C ALA A 365 -26.75 -4.25 8.00
N THR A 366 -26.23 -5.34 7.42
CA THR A 366 -26.38 -5.60 5.98
C THR A 366 -27.82 -5.90 5.60
N ALA A 367 -28.51 -6.74 6.38
CA ALA A 367 -29.91 -7.08 6.17
C ALA A 367 -30.80 -5.82 6.26
N THR A 368 -30.61 -5.02 7.31
CA THR A 368 -31.32 -3.74 7.50
C THR A 368 -31.08 -2.80 6.32
N ALA A 369 -29.83 -2.69 5.84
CA ALA A 369 -29.51 -1.85 4.69
C ALA A 369 -30.12 -2.38 3.39
N ALA A 370 -30.24 -3.70 3.22
CA ALA A 370 -30.88 -4.32 2.08
C ALA A 370 -32.41 -4.06 2.08
N GLU A 371 -33.06 -4.26 3.22
CA GLU A 371 -34.49 -4.01 3.39
C GLU A 371 -34.85 -2.53 3.19
N SER A 372 -34.06 -1.64 3.78
CA SER A 372 -34.25 -0.18 3.65
C SER A 372 -34.08 0.32 2.22
N ALA A 373 -33.34 -0.41 1.37
CA ALA A 373 -33.15 -0.07 -0.03
C ALA A 373 -34.36 -0.43 -0.92
N GLY A 374 -35.29 -1.25 -0.43
CA GLY A 374 -36.40 -1.77 -1.23
C GLY A 374 -35.90 -2.49 -2.50
N PRO A 375 -36.37 -2.13 -3.72
CA PRO A 375 -35.85 -2.71 -4.97
C PRO A 375 -34.39 -2.32 -5.27
N GLY A 376 -33.81 -1.38 -4.52
CA GLY A 376 -32.44 -0.91 -4.66
C GLY A 376 -32.18 -0.16 -5.98
N PRO A 377 -30.92 0.23 -6.26
CA PRO A 377 -30.56 0.81 -7.54
C PRO A 377 -30.90 -0.13 -8.69
N SER A 378 -31.57 0.42 -9.71
CA SER A 378 -31.84 -0.26 -10.97
C SER A 378 -30.55 -0.76 -11.64
N GLY A 379 -30.59 -1.95 -12.23
CA GLY A 379 -29.48 -2.53 -12.98
C GLY A 379 -29.17 -3.95 -12.55
N THR A 380 -28.30 -4.63 -13.30
CA THR A 380 -27.89 -6.01 -13.04
C THR A 380 -26.99 -6.08 -11.80
N PRO A 381 -27.34 -6.86 -10.75
CA PRO A 381 -26.45 -7.11 -9.64
C PRO A 381 -25.14 -7.75 -10.12
N CYS A 382 -24.02 -7.23 -9.65
CA CYS A 382 -22.69 -7.54 -10.17
C CYS A 382 -21.76 -8.10 -9.10
N PHE A 383 -21.06 -9.17 -9.48
CA PHE A 383 -19.95 -9.73 -8.74
C PHE A 383 -18.62 -9.35 -9.40
N THR A 384 -17.63 -8.94 -8.61
CA THR A 384 -16.30 -8.60 -9.13
C THR A 384 -15.36 -9.80 -9.09
N LEU A 385 -14.82 -10.21 -10.23
CA LEU A 385 -13.90 -11.35 -10.39
C LEU A 385 -12.44 -10.89 -10.58
N ARG A 386 -11.49 -11.74 -10.16
CA ARG A 386 -10.04 -11.45 -10.27
C ARG A 386 -9.48 -11.77 -11.66
N SER A 387 -10.19 -12.60 -12.40
CA SER A 387 -9.90 -12.98 -13.78
C SER A 387 -11.20 -12.88 -14.60
N PRO A 388 -11.10 -12.56 -15.90
CA PRO A 388 -12.25 -12.58 -16.81
C PRO A 388 -12.98 -13.92 -16.71
N LEU A 389 -14.31 -13.90 -16.82
CA LEU A 389 -15.11 -15.11 -17.01
C LEU A 389 -15.28 -15.29 -18.52
N ALA A 390 -14.91 -16.45 -19.06
CA ALA A 390 -15.15 -16.78 -20.47
C ALA A 390 -16.57 -17.33 -20.68
N ALA A 391 -17.03 -17.33 -21.94
CA ALA A 391 -18.28 -17.99 -22.32
C ALA A 391 -18.19 -19.50 -22.05
N GLY A 392 -19.22 -20.08 -21.44
CA GLY A 392 -19.28 -21.47 -21.00
C GLY A 392 -18.34 -21.83 -19.83
N GLU A 393 -17.52 -20.89 -19.36
CA GLU A 393 -16.64 -21.16 -18.21
C GLU A 393 -17.47 -21.28 -16.95
N THR A 394 -17.38 -22.43 -16.28
CA THR A 394 -17.96 -22.62 -14.95
C THR A 394 -16.94 -22.29 -13.86
N ARG A 395 -17.35 -21.47 -12.89
CA ARG A 395 -16.52 -21.06 -11.75
C ARG A 395 -17.26 -21.24 -10.43
N ARG A 396 -16.57 -21.85 -9.45
CA ARG A 396 -17.08 -21.98 -8.08
C ARG A 396 -16.71 -20.77 -7.24
N LEU A 397 -17.72 -20.15 -6.63
CA LEU A 397 -17.60 -19.05 -5.68
C LEU A 397 -17.89 -19.57 -4.27
N ASN A 398 -17.01 -19.22 -3.32
CA ASN A 398 -17.22 -19.49 -1.90
C ASN A 398 -17.60 -18.18 -1.22
N LEU A 399 -18.89 -18.00 -0.93
CA LEU A 399 -19.46 -16.75 -0.45
C LEU A 399 -19.86 -16.88 1.03
N PHE A 400 -19.41 -15.91 1.83
CA PHE A 400 -19.72 -15.86 3.26
C PHE A 400 -19.78 -14.43 3.81
N GLU A 401 -19.31 -13.43 3.07
CA GLU A 401 -19.48 -12.04 3.49
C GLU A 401 -20.97 -11.65 3.34
N PRO A 402 -21.57 -10.96 4.33
CA PRO A 402 -22.99 -10.62 4.32
C PRO A 402 -23.47 -9.95 3.03
N ARG A 403 -22.69 -9.02 2.47
CA ARG A 403 -23.01 -8.37 1.20
C ARG A 403 -23.20 -9.32 0.02
N TRP A 404 -22.42 -10.40 -0.03
CA TRP A 404 -22.51 -11.39 -1.12
C TRP A 404 -23.67 -12.35 -0.90
N LEU A 405 -23.98 -12.66 0.36
CA LEU A 405 -25.17 -13.41 0.72
C LEU A 405 -26.43 -12.61 0.37
N SER A 406 -26.49 -11.33 0.74
CA SER A 406 -27.58 -10.41 0.39
C SER A 406 -27.76 -10.26 -1.12
N LEU A 407 -26.68 -10.22 -1.90
CA LEU A 407 -26.76 -10.25 -3.36
C LEU A 407 -27.44 -11.53 -3.85
N MET A 408 -27.03 -12.70 -3.35
CA MET A 408 -27.62 -13.98 -3.75
C MET A 408 -29.09 -14.10 -3.32
N ASP A 409 -29.44 -13.63 -2.13
CA ASP A 409 -30.83 -13.63 -1.65
C ASP A 409 -31.73 -12.75 -2.52
N ARG A 410 -31.23 -11.58 -2.97
CA ARG A 410 -31.93 -10.75 -3.95
C ARG A 410 -32.13 -11.47 -5.27
N LEU A 411 -31.07 -12.09 -5.82
CA LEU A 411 -31.16 -12.82 -7.08
C LEU A 411 -32.18 -13.98 -7.00
N ALA A 412 -32.20 -14.70 -5.89
CA ALA A 412 -33.19 -15.75 -5.65
C ALA A 412 -34.61 -15.16 -5.59
N ALA A 413 -34.82 -14.06 -4.87
CA ALA A 413 -36.12 -13.40 -4.78
C ALA A 413 -36.63 -12.90 -6.15
N GLU A 414 -35.76 -12.28 -6.95
CA GLU A 414 -36.06 -11.84 -8.32
C GLU A 414 -36.33 -13.03 -9.27
N ASN A 415 -35.78 -14.20 -8.98
CA ASN A 415 -35.96 -15.44 -9.74
C ASN A 415 -36.97 -16.41 -9.09
N GLY A 416 -38.05 -15.87 -8.50
CA GLY A 416 -39.17 -16.68 -8.00
C GLY A 416 -38.87 -17.50 -6.73
N GLY A 417 -37.83 -17.13 -5.98
CA GLY A 417 -37.37 -17.79 -4.76
C GLY A 417 -36.26 -18.82 -4.97
N GLU A 418 -35.87 -19.12 -6.21
CA GLU A 418 -34.82 -20.09 -6.51
C GLU A 418 -33.55 -19.40 -7.03
N LEU A 419 -32.39 -19.74 -6.48
CA LEU A 419 -31.13 -19.14 -6.94
C LEU A 419 -30.62 -19.79 -8.24
N VAL A 420 -30.88 -21.08 -8.44
CA VAL A 420 -30.47 -21.79 -9.67
C VAL A 420 -31.27 -21.22 -10.86
N GLY A 421 -30.57 -20.93 -11.94
CA GLY A 421 -31.13 -20.26 -13.12
C GLY A 421 -31.05 -18.72 -13.07
N ALA A 422 -30.85 -18.13 -11.89
CA ALA A 422 -30.71 -16.68 -11.75
C ALA A 422 -29.48 -16.15 -12.49
N THR A 423 -29.58 -14.93 -13.01
CA THR A 423 -28.53 -14.29 -13.80
C THR A 423 -27.92 -13.11 -13.06
N LEU A 424 -26.59 -12.97 -13.15
CA LEU A 424 -25.85 -11.86 -12.55
C LEU A 424 -24.75 -11.34 -13.49
N GLY A 425 -24.32 -10.10 -13.29
CA GLY A 425 -23.17 -9.53 -13.99
C GLY A 425 -21.85 -9.93 -13.33
N CYS A 426 -20.85 -10.26 -14.13
CA CYS A 426 -19.49 -10.54 -13.68
C CYS A 426 -18.53 -9.51 -14.28
N MET A 427 -18.01 -8.62 -13.42
CA MET A 427 -17.06 -7.57 -13.82
C MET A 427 -15.63 -7.95 -13.44
N LEU A 428 -14.65 -7.59 -14.27
CA LEU A 428 -13.24 -7.77 -13.91
C LEU A 428 -12.79 -6.62 -13.00
N GLY A 429 -12.40 -6.94 -11.76
CA GLY A 429 -11.76 -5.99 -10.86
C GLY A 429 -10.24 -6.09 -10.96
N VAL A 430 -9.62 -5.11 -11.62
CA VAL A 430 -8.17 -5.02 -11.88
C VAL A 430 -7.37 -4.53 -10.67
N SER A 431 -7.96 -3.69 -9.82
CA SER A 431 -7.38 -3.29 -8.53
C SER A 431 -8.46 -3.27 -7.47
N ARG A 432 -8.12 -3.68 -6.25
CA ARG A 432 -9.03 -3.67 -5.11
C ARG A 432 -8.27 -3.37 -3.84
N ARG A 433 -8.85 -2.50 -3.04
CA ARG A 433 -8.42 -2.24 -1.68
C ARG A 433 -9.64 -2.09 -0.81
N TYR A 434 -9.57 -2.66 0.38
CA TYR A 434 -10.58 -2.49 1.42
C TYR A 434 -9.92 -1.85 2.62
N VAL A 435 -10.59 -0.91 3.29
CA VAL A 435 -10.05 -0.25 4.48
C VAL A 435 -11.18 0.00 5.49
N ALA A 436 -10.85 0.14 6.76
CA ALA A 436 -11.83 0.52 7.78
C ALA A 436 -12.41 1.91 7.46
N GLU A 437 -13.74 2.04 7.48
CA GLU A 437 -14.42 3.30 7.15
C GLU A 437 -14.09 4.40 8.17
N ASP A 438 -13.97 4.04 9.45
CA ASP A 438 -13.59 4.94 10.52
C ASP A 438 -12.20 5.57 10.28
N TRP A 439 -11.24 4.78 9.80
CA TRP A 439 -9.91 5.31 9.49
C TRP A 439 -9.99 6.34 8.36
N LEU A 440 -10.69 6.03 7.27
CA LEU A 440 -10.87 6.98 6.16
C LEU A 440 -11.59 8.25 6.60
N SER A 441 -12.64 8.11 7.41
CA SER A 441 -13.43 9.23 7.91
C SER A 441 -12.58 10.17 8.78
N ARG A 442 -11.72 9.61 9.65
CA ARG A 442 -10.75 10.40 10.43
C ARG A 442 -9.78 11.18 9.53
N ARG A 443 -9.38 10.64 8.37
CA ARG A 443 -8.46 11.34 7.44
C ARG A 443 -9.18 12.43 6.65
N ARG A 444 -10.35 12.14 6.09
CA ARG A 444 -11.18 13.15 5.37
C ARG A 444 -11.64 14.29 6.29
N GLY A 445 -12.02 13.97 7.53
CA GLY A 445 -12.46 14.96 8.51
C GLY A 445 -11.35 15.89 9.01
N ASN A 446 -10.09 15.45 8.97
CA ASN A 446 -8.95 16.27 9.38
C ASN A 446 -8.64 17.38 8.37
N ASP A 447 -8.95 17.18 7.08
CA ASP A 447 -8.82 18.19 6.03
C ASP A 447 -9.90 19.28 6.16
N GLY A 448 -11.11 18.93 6.62
CA GLY A 448 -12.16 19.90 6.96
C GLY A 448 -11.81 20.78 8.17
N ASN A 449 -11.04 20.24 9.12
CA ASN A 449 -10.62 21.00 10.30
C ASN A 449 -9.46 21.96 10.00
N ALA A 450 -8.63 21.70 8.98
CA ALA A 450 -7.58 22.65 8.57
C ALA A 450 -8.17 23.96 8.02
N ALA A 451 -9.31 23.89 7.31
CA ALA A 451 -10.04 25.06 6.82
C ALA A 451 -10.86 25.76 7.94
N ALA A 452 -11.41 25.00 8.89
CA ALA A 452 -12.15 25.55 10.03
C ALA A 452 -11.24 26.28 11.03
N VAL A 453 -10.00 25.81 11.23
CA VAL A 453 -9.04 26.45 12.15
C VAL A 453 -8.53 27.80 11.63
N ASP A 454 -8.55 28.03 10.30
CA ASP A 454 -8.21 29.33 9.71
C ASP A 454 -9.39 30.33 9.81
N SER A 455 -10.63 29.83 9.73
CA SER A 455 -11.85 30.63 9.91
C SER A 455 -12.12 30.98 11.39
N MET A 456 -11.68 30.14 12.33
CA MET A 456 -11.87 30.38 13.76
C MET A 456 -10.80 31.31 14.35
N ARG A 457 -9.66 31.48 13.67
CA ARG A 457 -8.60 32.42 14.07
C ARG A 457 -8.90 33.87 13.67
N THR A 458 -9.80 34.07 12.72
CA THR A 458 -10.31 35.39 12.32
C THR A 458 -11.57 35.82 13.08
N ALA A 459 -12.27 34.89 13.73
CA ALA A 459 -13.48 35.19 14.51
C ALA A 459 -13.26 35.34 16.04
N ALA A 460 -12.10 34.93 16.58
CA ALA A 460 -11.81 35.00 18.02
C ALA A 460 -11.22 36.35 18.47
N VAL A 461 -11.91 37.46 18.14
CA VAL A 461 -11.70 38.77 18.79
C VAL A 461 -12.97 39.30 19.46
N ASP A 462 -14.16 38.78 19.20
CA ASP A 462 -15.35 39.26 19.89
C ASP A 462 -16.26 38.14 20.42
N SER A 463 -16.89 38.48 21.54
CA SER A 463 -17.95 37.79 22.27
C SER A 463 -17.54 36.66 23.25
N ASN A 464 -17.52 37.10 24.50
CA ASN A 464 -17.68 36.37 25.75
C ASN A 464 -19.18 36.02 25.96
N GLU A 465 -19.48 35.17 26.94
CA GLU A 465 -20.82 34.70 27.43
C GLU A 465 -21.26 33.32 26.89
N SER A 466 -21.19 32.25 27.69
CA SER A 466 -22.27 31.68 28.56
C SER A 466 -23.45 31.19 27.71
N GLU A 467 -23.83 29.91 27.63
CA GLU A 467 -24.22 28.98 28.69
C GLU A 467 -24.58 27.60 28.05
N GLY A 468 -24.53 26.49 28.81
CA GLY A 468 -25.20 25.23 28.45
C GLY A 468 -24.32 24.08 27.95
N ARG A 469 -23.56 23.43 28.85
CA ARG A 469 -22.93 22.11 28.61
C ARG A 469 -23.76 21.01 29.29
N PRO A 470 -24.17 19.94 28.59
CA PRO A 470 -24.72 18.77 29.25
C PRO A 470 -23.62 18.02 30.02
N SER A 471 -23.93 17.66 31.26
CA SER A 471 -23.09 16.87 32.15
C SER A 471 -22.86 15.46 31.59
N TYR A 472 -21.59 15.11 31.37
CA TYR A 472 -21.16 13.75 31.00
C TYR A 472 -20.85 12.97 32.29
N GLU A 473 -21.64 11.95 32.61
CA GLU A 473 -21.36 11.05 33.74
C GLU A 473 -20.17 10.12 33.40
N PRO A 474 -19.11 10.09 34.23
CA PRO A 474 -17.97 9.21 34.00
C PRO A 474 -18.16 7.90 34.77
N GLY A 475 -18.71 6.87 34.12
CA GLY A 475 -18.96 5.59 34.79
C GLY A 475 -19.04 4.33 33.93
N ALA A 476 -19.22 4.43 32.62
CA ALA A 476 -19.19 3.25 31.74
C ALA A 476 -17.76 2.98 31.27
N ALA A 477 -17.21 1.83 31.62
CA ALA A 477 -16.05 1.28 30.92
C ALA A 477 -16.34 1.33 29.40
N PRO A 478 -15.42 1.82 28.55
CA PRO A 478 -15.68 1.85 27.12
C PRO A 478 -15.93 0.41 26.67
N PRO A 479 -17.01 0.16 25.91
CA PRO A 479 -17.27 -1.17 25.38
C PRO A 479 -16.03 -1.63 24.62
N GLU A 480 -15.64 -2.86 24.94
CA GLU A 480 -14.66 -3.68 24.24
C GLU A 480 -14.65 -3.32 22.74
N ILE A 481 -13.49 -2.88 22.24
CA ILE A 481 -13.25 -2.37 20.88
C ILE A 481 -14.21 -3.02 19.88
N SER A 482 -15.31 -2.32 19.56
CA SER A 482 -16.17 -2.68 18.43
C SER A 482 -15.29 -2.49 17.20
N ARG A 483 -14.63 -3.58 16.76
CA ARG A 483 -13.89 -3.62 15.52
C ARG A 483 -14.89 -3.20 14.45
N THR A 484 -14.72 -2.01 13.93
CA THR A 484 -15.63 -1.38 12.99
C THR A 484 -15.91 -2.36 11.85
N THR A 485 -17.11 -2.96 11.84
CA THR A 485 -17.51 -3.93 10.83
C THR A 485 -17.68 -3.27 9.47
N ARG A 486 -17.82 -1.94 9.47
CA ARG A 486 -17.85 -1.09 8.28
C ARG A 486 -16.49 -0.95 7.63
N ARG A 487 -16.49 -1.15 6.31
CA ARG A 487 -15.33 -1.06 5.43
C ARG A 487 -15.69 -0.20 4.23
N SER A 488 -14.72 0.55 3.73
CA SER A 488 -14.77 1.16 2.41
C SER A 488 -14.03 0.28 1.42
N ALA A 489 -14.65 0.00 0.29
CA ALA A 489 -14.03 -0.56 -0.89
C ALA A 489 -13.59 0.58 -1.82
N ASP A 490 -12.42 0.43 -2.44
CA ASP A 490 -11.93 1.26 -3.53
C ASP A 490 -11.41 0.30 -4.60
N ILE A 491 -12.12 0.23 -5.72
CA ILE A 491 -11.90 -0.76 -6.76
C ILE A 491 -11.74 -0.09 -8.12
N VAL A 492 -10.91 -0.67 -8.97
CA VAL A 492 -10.82 -0.33 -10.38
C VAL A 492 -11.34 -1.53 -11.18
N ILE A 493 -12.28 -1.27 -12.08
CA ILE A 493 -12.98 -2.30 -12.86
C ILE A 493 -12.92 -2.00 -14.35
N GLU A 494 -13.01 -3.05 -15.14
CA GLU A 494 -13.26 -2.93 -16.58
C GLU A 494 -14.68 -2.39 -16.84
N PRO A 495 -14.89 -1.62 -17.92
CA PRO A 495 -16.18 -1.02 -18.27
C PRO A 495 -17.10 -1.99 -19.02
N TRP A 496 -16.79 -3.29 -19.01
CA TRP A 496 -17.59 -4.36 -19.60
C TRP A 496 -17.90 -5.42 -18.53
N MET A 497 -18.89 -6.26 -18.81
CA MET A 497 -19.22 -7.39 -17.95
C MET A 497 -19.59 -8.63 -18.79
N ARG A 498 -19.42 -9.81 -18.21
CA ARG A 498 -20.04 -11.04 -18.72
C ARG A 498 -21.23 -11.39 -17.83
N LEU A 499 -22.39 -11.61 -18.42
CA LEU A 499 -23.51 -12.19 -17.71
C LEU A 499 -23.21 -13.66 -17.39
N ALA A 500 -23.61 -14.09 -16.20
CA ALA A 500 -23.42 -15.46 -15.76
C ALA A 500 -24.72 -16.00 -15.17
N ARG A 501 -24.97 -17.29 -15.40
CA ARG A 501 -26.10 -18.02 -14.84
C ARG A 501 -25.63 -18.84 -13.65
N VAL A 502 -26.39 -18.83 -12.57
CA VAL A 502 -26.15 -19.77 -11.46
C VAL A 502 -26.62 -21.15 -11.88
N THR A 503 -25.71 -22.13 -11.91
CA THR A 503 -26.01 -23.51 -12.31
C THR A 503 -26.17 -24.44 -11.12
N LYS A 504 -25.57 -24.09 -9.98
CA LYS A 504 -25.65 -24.88 -8.75
C LYS A 504 -25.45 -23.98 -7.53
N CYS A 505 -26.15 -24.29 -6.43
CA CYS A 505 -25.95 -23.68 -5.13
C CYS A 505 -25.98 -24.73 -4.01
N GLU A 506 -25.03 -24.66 -3.09
CA GLU A 506 -25.01 -25.46 -1.86
C GLU A 506 -24.91 -24.51 -0.66
N GLU A 507 -25.85 -24.61 0.27
CA GLU A 507 -25.84 -23.85 1.51
C GLU A 507 -25.22 -24.66 2.66
N GLY A 508 -24.40 -24.00 3.46
CA GLY A 508 -23.76 -24.60 4.60
C GLY A 508 -23.41 -23.59 5.69
N LYS A 509 -22.61 -24.05 6.65
CA LYS A 509 -22.13 -23.23 7.77
C LYS A 509 -20.61 -23.22 7.80
N ARG A 510 -20.02 -22.09 8.19
CA ARG A 510 -18.58 -21.98 8.41
C ARG A 510 -18.18 -22.84 9.60
N ALA A 511 -17.15 -23.68 9.42
CA ALA A 511 -16.68 -24.57 10.48
C ALA A 511 -16.29 -23.85 11.78
N VAL A 512 -15.72 -22.65 11.67
CA VAL A 512 -15.22 -21.89 12.84
C VAL A 512 -16.31 -21.05 13.50
N THR A 513 -17.15 -20.36 12.72
CA THR A 513 -18.10 -19.38 13.28
C THR A 513 -19.55 -19.84 13.27
N GLY A 514 -19.88 -20.97 12.64
CA GLY A 514 -21.25 -21.43 12.45
C GLY A 514 -22.12 -20.55 11.51
N ALA A 515 -21.58 -19.42 11.06
CA ALA A 515 -22.28 -18.46 10.19
C ALA A 515 -22.57 -19.04 8.80
N ARG A 516 -23.63 -18.53 8.17
CA ARG A 516 -24.10 -18.92 6.83
C ARG A 516 -22.98 -18.82 5.79
N LYS A 517 -22.93 -19.80 4.88
CA LYS A 517 -22.02 -19.87 3.73
C LYS A 517 -22.78 -20.41 2.53
N LEU A 518 -22.51 -19.86 1.35
CA LEU A 518 -22.95 -20.44 0.07
C LEU A 518 -21.74 -20.87 -0.76
N GLU A 519 -21.81 -22.05 -1.36
CA GLU A 519 -21.01 -22.43 -2.51
C GLU A 519 -21.88 -22.29 -3.76
N VAL A 520 -21.50 -21.39 -4.66
CA VAL A 520 -22.29 -21.06 -5.86
C VAL A 520 -21.45 -21.35 -7.10
N TRP A 521 -22.01 -22.07 -8.06
CA TRP A 521 -21.39 -22.28 -9.37
C TRP A 521 -22.07 -21.35 -10.36
N ILE A 522 -21.24 -20.54 -11.02
CA ILE A 522 -21.68 -19.62 -12.07
C ILE A 522 -21.09 -20.07 -13.39
N GLU A 523 -21.87 -19.99 -14.46
CA GLU A 523 -21.45 -20.25 -15.84
C GLU A 523 -21.57 -18.98 -16.65
N GLY A 524 -20.49 -18.57 -17.34
CA GLY A 524 -20.54 -17.42 -18.23
C GLY A 524 -21.47 -17.68 -19.41
N LEU A 525 -22.48 -16.84 -19.61
CA LEU A 525 -23.40 -16.98 -20.74
C LEU A 525 -22.67 -16.84 -22.07
N ALA A 526 -23.13 -17.57 -23.08
CA ALA A 526 -22.65 -17.45 -24.45
C ALA A 526 -23.07 -16.11 -25.06
N ASP A 527 -22.31 -15.61 -26.04
CA ASP A 527 -22.58 -14.31 -26.64
C ASP A 527 -23.89 -14.31 -27.47
N ASP A 528 -24.34 -15.49 -27.90
CA ASP A 528 -25.57 -15.76 -28.63
C ASP A 528 -26.66 -16.43 -27.76
N ASP A 529 -26.58 -16.31 -26.42
CA ASP A 529 -27.56 -16.92 -25.52
C ASP A 529 -29.00 -16.39 -25.81
N PRO A 530 -30.02 -17.27 -25.82
CA PRO A 530 -31.40 -16.88 -26.14
C PRO A 530 -32.01 -15.85 -25.18
N SER A 531 -31.48 -15.74 -23.96
CA SER A 531 -31.92 -14.78 -22.95
C SER A 531 -31.25 -13.40 -23.07
N GLY A 532 -30.32 -13.23 -24.01
CA GLY A 532 -29.63 -11.98 -24.30
C GLY A 532 -28.11 -12.19 -24.48
N PRO A 533 -27.38 -11.18 -24.97
CA PRO A 533 -25.95 -11.33 -25.21
C PRO A 533 -25.20 -11.56 -23.89
N GLY A 534 -24.50 -12.69 -23.78
CA GLY A 534 -23.71 -13.02 -22.59
C GLY A 534 -22.56 -12.04 -22.34
N PHE A 535 -22.05 -11.39 -23.38
CA PHE A 535 -21.05 -10.32 -23.25
C PHE A 535 -21.68 -8.93 -23.39
N VAL A 536 -21.50 -8.10 -22.37
CA VAL A 536 -21.93 -6.70 -22.37
C VAL A 536 -20.68 -5.82 -22.54
N PRO A 537 -20.43 -5.25 -23.74
CA PRO A 537 -19.20 -4.54 -24.04
C PRO A 537 -19.10 -3.16 -23.37
N ALA A 538 -20.24 -2.58 -22.96
CA ALA A 538 -20.29 -1.24 -22.37
C ALA A 538 -21.29 -1.15 -21.22
N VAL A 539 -20.78 -0.96 -20.01
CA VAL A 539 -21.55 -0.69 -18.80
C VAL A 539 -21.71 0.82 -18.62
N ALA A 540 -22.94 1.28 -18.81
CA ALA A 540 -23.31 2.70 -18.76
C ALA A 540 -23.22 3.29 -17.35
N SER A 541 -23.46 2.55 -16.27
CA SER A 541 -23.13 3.06 -14.93
C SER A 541 -22.92 1.93 -13.95
N VAL A 542 -22.17 2.19 -12.88
CA VAL A 542 -22.00 1.26 -11.78
C VAL A 542 -22.30 2.00 -10.49
N THR A 543 -23.26 1.49 -9.73
CA THR A 543 -23.72 2.06 -8.46
C THR A 543 -23.61 1.02 -7.37
N ALA A 544 -23.27 1.43 -6.15
CA ALA A 544 -23.27 0.52 -5.02
C ALA A 544 -24.69 0.36 -4.45
N HIS A 545 -25.11 -0.88 -4.23
CA HIS A 545 -26.27 -1.20 -3.41
C HIS A 545 -25.96 -0.87 -1.94
N PRO A 546 -26.93 -0.36 -1.14
CA PRO A 546 -26.71 -0.09 0.30
C PRO A 546 -26.22 -1.30 1.10
N ALA A 547 -26.57 -2.51 0.67
CA ALA A 547 -26.07 -3.77 1.23
C ALA A 547 -24.58 -4.07 0.89
N GLY A 548 -23.90 -3.24 0.10
CA GLY A 548 -22.46 -3.31 -0.11
C GLY A 548 -21.98 -4.13 -1.31
N TYR A 549 -22.82 -4.36 -2.31
CA TYR A 549 -22.44 -4.94 -3.62
C TYR A 549 -22.70 -3.95 -4.76
N LEU A 550 -22.32 -4.28 -6.00
CA LEU A 550 -22.45 -3.37 -7.14
C LEU A 550 -23.67 -3.73 -8.00
N CYS A 551 -24.28 -2.73 -8.62
CA CYS A 551 -25.28 -2.88 -9.67
C CYS A 551 -24.79 -2.14 -10.92
N ALA A 552 -24.87 -2.78 -12.08
CA ALA A 552 -24.46 -2.22 -13.36
C ALA A 552 -25.70 -1.90 -14.22
N ARG A 553 -25.78 -0.70 -14.79
CA ARG A 553 -26.76 -0.37 -15.82
C ARG A 553 -26.13 -0.51 -17.20
N THR A 554 -26.87 -1.10 -18.13
CA THR A 554 -26.44 -1.23 -19.52
C THR A 554 -27.04 -0.10 -20.37
N SER A 555 -26.44 0.20 -21.52
CA SER A 555 -26.95 1.25 -22.42
C SER A 555 -28.32 0.90 -23.02
N THR A 556 -28.65 -0.39 -23.13
CA THR A 556 -29.93 -0.90 -23.63
C THR A 556 -31.08 -0.69 -22.64
N ASP A 557 -30.80 -0.47 -21.35
CA ASP A 557 -31.82 -0.20 -20.34
C ASP A 557 -32.41 1.22 -20.45
N ARG A 558 -31.88 2.09 -21.34
CA ARG A 558 -32.42 3.46 -21.56
C ARG A 558 -33.68 3.50 -22.43
N THR A 559 -33.98 2.46 -23.19
CA THR A 559 -35.08 2.46 -24.18
C THR A 559 -36.35 1.73 -23.73
N GLY A 560 -36.43 1.27 -22.47
CA GLY A 560 -37.53 0.46 -21.96
C GLY A 560 -38.70 1.20 -21.28
N GLY A 561 -38.74 2.53 -21.31
CA GLY A 561 -39.76 3.34 -20.63
C GLY A 561 -40.68 4.08 -21.59
N GLY A 562 -41.53 3.35 -22.33
CA GLY A 562 -42.67 3.94 -23.02
C GLY A 562 -43.78 4.23 -22.02
N GLY A 563 -43.87 5.48 -21.58
CA GLY A 563 -44.95 5.99 -20.75
C GLY A 563 -45.02 7.51 -20.89
N GLU A 564 -45.83 7.99 -21.82
CA GLU A 564 -46.31 9.37 -21.81
C GLU A 564 -47.08 9.59 -20.51
N GLY A 565 -46.56 10.46 -19.66
CA GLY A 565 -47.14 10.83 -18.37
C GLY A 565 -46.27 11.90 -17.74
N GLU A 566 -46.61 13.16 -18.01
CA GLU A 566 -46.18 14.30 -17.21
C GLU A 566 -46.46 14.01 -15.73
N ASP A 567 -45.41 13.96 -14.91
CA ASP A 567 -45.46 14.44 -13.54
C ASP A 567 -44.04 14.87 -13.14
N VAL A 568 -43.85 16.18 -13.16
CA VAL A 568 -42.70 16.89 -12.61
C VAL A 568 -42.83 16.83 -11.09
N VAL A 569 -42.05 15.96 -10.44
CA VAL A 569 -41.85 15.99 -8.99
C VAL A 569 -40.35 15.90 -8.68
N GLU A 570 -39.83 17.08 -8.34
CA GLU A 570 -38.70 17.39 -7.45
C GLU A 570 -37.41 16.56 -7.54
N GLU A 571 -36.53 17.12 -8.37
CA GLU A 571 -35.10 16.91 -8.50
C GLU A 571 -34.35 17.45 -7.26
N GLU A 572 -34.32 16.72 -6.13
CA GLU A 572 -33.45 17.10 -4.99
C GLU A 572 -32.80 15.95 -4.18
N THR A 573 -32.76 14.72 -4.72
CA THR A 573 -31.95 13.63 -4.10
C THR A 573 -31.07 12.84 -5.08
N ALA A 574 -30.83 13.36 -6.29
CA ALA A 574 -29.98 12.75 -7.31
C ALA A 574 -28.48 13.14 -7.23
N ALA A 575 -27.94 13.31 -6.02
CA ALA A 575 -26.51 13.51 -5.82
C ALA A 575 -25.74 12.17 -5.97
N ALA A 576 -25.54 11.76 -7.23
CA ALA A 576 -24.44 10.91 -7.75
C ALA A 576 -24.84 10.16 -9.05
N ALA A 577 -25.73 10.72 -9.88
CA ALA A 577 -25.84 10.31 -11.27
C ALA A 577 -24.70 10.98 -12.05
N TRP A 578 -23.56 10.30 -12.15
CA TRP A 578 -22.42 10.76 -12.96
C TRP A 578 -22.81 10.66 -14.43
N GLU A 579 -23.39 11.74 -14.94
CA GLU A 579 -23.77 11.89 -16.32
C GLU A 579 -22.52 11.96 -17.22
N TRP A 580 -22.56 11.20 -18.31
CA TRP A 580 -21.44 11.00 -19.20
C TRP A 580 -21.24 12.22 -20.08
N GLY A 581 -20.32 13.08 -19.69
CA GLY A 581 -19.69 13.98 -20.65
C GLY A 581 -18.81 13.17 -21.59
N GLU A 582 -19.17 13.13 -22.87
CA GLU A 582 -18.20 13.06 -23.97
C GLU A 582 -17.24 14.25 -23.85
N SER A 583 -16.32 14.21 -22.89
CA SER A 583 -15.20 15.15 -22.85
C SER A 583 -14.14 14.66 -23.82
N THR A 584 -14.34 14.96 -25.09
CA THR A 584 -13.32 14.87 -26.15
C THR A 584 -12.31 16.02 -26.00
N GLU A 585 -11.84 16.30 -24.78
CA GLU A 585 -10.96 17.44 -24.51
C GLU A 585 -9.86 17.14 -23.50
N ARG A 586 -8.63 17.38 -23.99
CA ARG A 586 -7.32 17.38 -23.31
C ARG A 586 -6.82 16.03 -22.81
N GLN A 587 -6.30 15.27 -23.78
CA GLN A 587 -5.15 14.40 -23.57
C GLN A 587 -4.05 15.24 -22.90
N THR A 588 -3.90 15.16 -21.58
CA THR A 588 -2.80 15.83 -20.91
C THR A 588 -1.53 15.06 -21.26
N ASP A 589 -0.56 15.74 -21.87
CA ASP A 589 0.82 15.25 -22.06
C ASP A 589 1.55 14.98 -20.72
N GLU A 590 0.86 15.10 -19.59
CA GLU A 590 1.42 14.83 -18.29
C GLU A 590 1.74 13.35 -18.10
N PRO A 591 2.94 13.03 -17.57
CA PRO A 591 3.30 11.65 -17.32
C PRO A 591 2.35 10.99 -16.31
N VAL A 592 2.20 9.67 -16.44
CA VAL A 592 1.59 8.86 -15.38
C VAL A 592 2.63 8.64 -14.30
N ARG A 593 2.41 9.26 -13.13
CA ARG A 593 3.33 9.21 -11.99
C ARG A 593 2.88 8.17 -10.97
N VAL A 594 3.80 7.29 -10.57
CA VAL A 594 3.57 6.27 -9.54
C VAL A 594 4.64 6.38 -8.46
N VAL A 595 4.23 6.44 -7.20
CA VAL A 595 5.14 6.34 -6.05
C VAL A 595 5.05 4.94 -5.47
N CYS A 596 6.18 4.28 -5.23
CA CYS A 596 6.27 2.99 -4.57
C CYS A 596 6.92 3.17 -3.20
N VAL A 597 6.24 2.77 -2.14
CA VAL A 597 6.78 2.76 -0.77
C VAL A 597 7.21 1.34 -0.45
N VAL A 598 8.52 1.13 -0.34
CA VAL A 598 9.15 -0.19 -0.20
C VAL A 598 10.24 -0.12 0.86
N GLY A 599 10.62 -1.26 1.43
CA GLY A 599 11.80 -1.38 2.28
C GLY A 599 13.05 -0.95 1.51
N LEU A 600 14.00 -0.31 2.19
CA LEU A 600 15.19 0.26 1.56
C LEU A 600 16.01 -0.79 0.78
N ALA A 601 16.00 -2.04 1.24
CA ALA A 601 16.64 -3.17 0.55
C ALA A 601 16.00 -3.50 -0.81
N HIS A 602 14.74 -3.16 -1.03
CA HIS A 602 13.97 -3.42 -2.25
C HIS A 602 14.12 -2.31 -3.29
N CYS A 603 14.49 -1.10 -2.86
CA CYS A 603 14.43 0.11 -3.68
C CYS A 603 15.17 -0.03 -5.02
N ASN A 604 16.43 -0.46 -4.99
CA ASN A 604 17.25 -0.59 -6.19
C ASN A 604 16.79 -1.75 -7.09
N GLY A 605 16.36 -2.87 -6.52
CA GLY A 605 15.83 -3.99 -7.29
C GLY A 605 14.54 -3.63 -8.03
N VAL A 606 13.65 -2.86 -7.40
CA VAL A 606 12.43 -2.35 -8.04
C VAL A 606 12.77 -1.35 -9.16
N VAL A 607 13.68 -0.41 -8.93
CA VAL A 607 14.16 0.54 -9.95
C VAL A 607 14.76 -0.19 -11.15
N ASP A 608 15.63 -1.17 -10.93
CA ASP A 608 16.25 -1.96 -11.99
C ASP A 608 15.22 -2.71 -12.83
N ARG A 609 14.23 -3.34 -12.18
CA ARG A 609 13.18 -4.07 -12.89
C ARG A 609 12.28 -3.15 -13.69
N LEU A 610 11.87 -2.00 -13.14
CA LEU A 610 11.07 -1.01 -13.87
C LEU A 610 11.83 -0.41 -15.06
N SER A 611 13.14 -0.26 -14.93
CA SER A 611 14.02 0.21 -16.01
C SER A 611 14.03 -0.76 -17.20
N ALA A 612 14.00 -2.07 -16.96
CA ALA A 612 14.12 -3.11 -18.00
C ALA A 612 12.78 -3.72 -18.47
N MET A 613 11.69 -3.46 -17.76
CA MET A 613 10.39 -4.11 -18.01
C MET A 613 9.70 -3.59 -19.28
N GLU A 614 9.03 -4.46 -20.03
CA GLU A 614 8.09 -4.03 -21.08
C GLU A 614 6.79 -3.52 -20.43
N LEU A 615 6.62 -2.20 -20.36
CA LEU A 615 5.52 -1.56 -19.63
C LEU A 615 4.16 -1.78 -20.32
N GLU A 616 4.15 -2.02 -21.63
CA GLU A 616 2.94 -2.19 -22.45
C GLU A 616 2.19 -3.49 -22.15
N ARG A 617 2.88 -4.49 -21.60
CA ARG A 617 2.31 -5.81 -21.30
C ARG A 617 1.32 -5.79 -20.13
N TRP A 618 1.31 -4.74 -19.33
CA TRP A 618 0.59 -4.69 -18.05
C TRP A 618 -0.80 -4.04 -18.14
N ARG A 619 -1.37 -3.94 -19.35
CA ARG A 619 -2.73 -3.48 -19.58
C ARG A 619 -3.77 -4.41 -18.95
#